data_AF-A0A845D8I6-F1
#
_entry.id   AF-A0A845D8I6-F1
#
_cell.length_a   1.000
_cell.length_b   1.000
_cell.length_c   1.000
_cell.angle_alpha   90.00
_cell.angle_beta   90.00
_cell.angle_gamma   90.00
#
_symmetry.space_group_name_H-M   'P 1'
#
loop_
_entity.id
_entity.type
_entity.pdbx_description
1 polymer ?
#
loop_
_entity_poly.entity_id
_entity_poly.type
_entity_poly.pdbx_seq_one_letter_code
_entity_poly.pdbx_strand_id
1 'polypeptide(L)'
;MVQWLLSLPKNIFVIVVLGAAILFIVVQDPPHTICRTQINNFKAQQKGILYKDPKIKTRVKPLIKVLIENCKKYNTPGSCYALFSRTKKLIKDFKVVSRDCREPFASLGAVKEALFGGYSLIIRIAWGDTPPLAHQDKLNWLSDIDVSLFCLIKEEILFYYGKEALLNLEKKVFKKLPGAKNMKESRIRELSLTSENCSLYPIL
;
A
#
# COMPACT_ATOMS: atom_id res chain seq x y z
N MET A 1 -16.55 -38.42 -37.20
CA MET A 1 -15.75 -37.17 -37.04
C MET A 1 -14.24 -37.37 -37.11
N VAL A 2 -13.66 -38.53 -36.76
CA VAL A 2 -12.20 -38.74 -36.76
C VAL A 2 -11.60 -39.07 -38.15
N GLN A 3 -12.39 -39.62 -39.07
CA GLN A 3 -11.90 -40.02 -40.41
C GLN A 3 -11.43 -38.85 -41.28
N TRP A 4 -11.96 -37.64 -41.09
CA TRP A 4 -11.53 -36.45 -41.84
C TRP A 4 -10.11 -35.98 -41.47
N LEU A 5 -9.65 -36.34 -40.26
CA LEU A 5 -8.39 -35.86 -39.70
C LEU A 5 -7.21 -36.66 -40.27
N LEU A 6 -7.48 -37.90 -40.67
CA LEU A 6 -6.53 -38.81 -41.28
C LEU A 6 -6.38 -38.57 -42.80
N SER A 7 -7.32 -37.85 -43.43
CA SER A 7 -7.23 -37.49 -44.86
C SER A 7 -6.46 -36.20 -45.14
N LEU A 8 -5.97 -35.52 -44.10
CA LEU A 8 -5.20 -34.28 -44.26
C LEU A 8 -3.76 -34.58 -44.72
N PRO A 9 -3.19 -33.77 -45.64
CA PRO A 9 -1.78 -33.83 -45.98
C PRO A 9 -0.92 -33.69 -44.72
N LYS A 10 0.16 -34.47 -44.62
CA LYS A 10 1.05 -34.48 -43.42
C LYS A 10 1.48 -33.09 -42.97
N ASN A 11 1.74 -32.18 -43.92
CA ASN A 11 2.13 -30.80 -43.62
C ASN A 11 1.01 -30.00 -42.93
N ILE A 12 -0.26 -30.19 -43.35
CA ILE A 12 -1.40 -29.50 -42.74
C ILE A 12 -1.68 -30.05 -41.34
N PHE A 13 -1.56 -31.37 -41.15
CA PHE A 13 -1.73 -31.99 -39.83
C PHE A 13 -0.74 -31.41 -38.81
N VAL A 14 0.54 -31.26 -39.17
CA VAL A 14 1.55 -30.64 -38.30
C VAL A 14 1.18 -29.21 -37.91
N ILE A 15 0.72 -28.39 -38.86
CA ILE A 15 0.29 -27.00 -38.60
C ILE A 15 -0.91 -26.98 -37.65
N VAL A 16 -1.90 -27.86 -37.85
CA VAL A 16 -3.09 -27.93 -37.00
C VAL A 16 -2.72 -28.35 -35.57
N VAL A 17 -1.84 -29.33 -35.40
CA VAL A 17 -1.38 -29.78 -34.08
C VAL A 17 -0.58 -28.68 -33.37
N LEU A 18 0.33 -28.01 -34.07
CA LEU A 18 1.07 -26.86 -33.53
C LEU A 18 0.15 -25.70 -33.15
N GLY A 19 -0.81 -25.36 -34.03
CA GLY A 19 -1.81 -24.33 -33.77
C GLY A 19 -2.66 -24.66 -32.56
N ALA A 20 -3.14 -25.91 -32.44
CA ALA A 20 -3.91 -26.37 -31.30
C ALA A 20 -3.08 -26.36 -30.01
N ALA A 21 -1.80 -26.73 -30.06
CA ALA A 21 -0.91 -26.67 -28.90
C ALA A 21 -0.65 -25.23 -28.43
N ILE A 22 -0.39 -24.30 -29.35
CA ILE A 22 -0.22 -22.87 -29.03
C ILE A 22 -1.51 -22.32 -28.43
N LEU A 23 -2.65 -22.63 -29.05
CA LEU A 23 -3.96 -22.16 -28.58
C LEU A 23 -4.29 -22.74 -27.20
N PHE A 24 -3.98 -24.02 -26.96
CA PHE A 24 -4.12 -24.64 -25.65
C PHE A 24 -3.27 -23.95 -24.58
N ILE A 25 -2.01 -23.61 -24.89
CA ILE A 25 -1.12 -22.88 -23.97
C ILE A 25 -1.68 -21.48 -23.69
N VAL A 26 -2.14 -20.74 -24.71
CA VAL A 26 -2.71 -19.39 -24.53
C VAL A 26 -4.02 -19.41 -23.72
N VAL A 27 -4.81 -20.47 -23.84
CA VAL A 27 -6.05 -20.63 -23.04
C VAL A 27 -5.74 -21.03 -21.60
N GLN A 28 -4.75 -21.91 -21.36
CA GLN A 28 -4.34 -22.34 -20.03
C GLN A 28 -3.61 -21.22 -19.27
N ASP A 29 -2.67 -20.56 -19.93
CA ASP A 29 -1.84 -19.49 -19.38
C ASP A 29 -1.89 -18.25 -20.29
N PRO A 30 -2.97 -17.46 -20.24
CA PRO A 30 -3.07 -16.26 -21.04
C PRO A 30 -1.88 -15.33 -20.73
N PRO A 31 -1.27 -14.73 -21.77
CA PRO A 31 -0.07 -13.93 -21.62
C PRO A 31 -0.31 -12.88 -20.53
N HIS A 32 0.52 -12.93 -19.50
CA HIS A 32 0.37 -12.01 -18.38
C HIS A 32 0.58 -10.58 -18.89
N THR A 33 -0.37 -9.71 -18.58
CA THR A 33 -0.16 -8.28 -18.80
C THR A 33 1.03 -7.83 -17.95
N ILE A 34 1.75 -6.81 -18.41
CA ILE A 34 2.90 -6.23 -17.68
C ILE A 34 2.51 -5.91 -16.23
N CYS A 35 1.30 -5.40 -16.03
CA CYS A 35 0.77 -5.09 -14.70
C CYS A 35 0.53 -6.32 -13.83
N ARG A 36 0.05 -7.42 -14.40
CA ARG A 36 -0.09 -8.68 -13.64
C ARG A 36 1.27 -9.17 -13.16
N THR A 37 2.29 -9.10 -14.02
CA THR A 37 3.66 -9.47 -13.64
C THR A 37 4.23 -8.55 -12.55
N GLN A 38 4.09 -7.23 -12.67
CA GLN A 38 4.53 -6.29 -11.64
C GLN A 38 3.81 -6.50 -10.31
N ILE A 39 2.49 -6.70 -10.33
CA ILE A 39 1.69 -7.00 -9.12
C ILE A 39 2.15 -8.32 -8.49
N ASN A 40 2.42 -9.34 -9.30
CA ASN A 40 2.89 -10.64 -8.79
C ASN A 40 4.29 -10.52 -8.17
N ASN A 41 5.20 -9.77 -8.80
CA ASN A 41 6.52 -9.49 -8.26
C ASN A 41 6.43 -8.73 -6.94
N PHE A 42 5.59 -7.70 -6.88
CA PHE A 42 5.32 -6.95 -5.66
C PHE A 42 4.76 -7.87 -4.54
N LYS A 43 3.76 -8.69 -4.85
CA LYS A 43 3.20 -9.68 -3.89
C LYS A 43 4.27 -10.64 -3.41
N ALA A 44 5.17 -11.08 -4.29
CA ALA A 44 6.28 -11.97 -3.94
C ALA A 44 7.29 -11.29 -3.00
N GLN A 45 7.65 -10.04 -3.26
CA GLN A 45 8.54 -9.23 -2.40
C GLN A 45 7.92 -8.93 -1.02
N GLN A 46 6.58 -8.88 -0.95
CA GLN A 46 5.81 -8.55 0.24
C GLN A 46 5.27 -9.77 1.00
N LYS A 47 5.72 -10.98 0.67
CA LYS A 47 5.42 -12.20 1.45
C LYS A 47 5.92 -12.06 2.89
N GLY A 48 5.08 -12.43 3.83
CA GLY A 48 5.34 -12.29 5.27
C GLY A 48 5.08 -10.88 5.83
N ILE A 49 5.09 -9.84 5.00
CA ILE A 49 4.85 -8.44 5.43
C ILE A 49 3.39 -8.05 5.23
N LEU A 50 2.97 -7.90 3.97
CA LEU A 50 1.58 -7.58 3.61
C LEU A 50 0.76 -8.83 3.30
N TYR A 51 1.38 -9.81 2.65
CA TYR A 51 0.71 -11.02 2.21
C TYR A 51 1.17 -12.22 3.02
N LYS A 52 0.26 -13.16 3.27
CA LYS A 52 0.60 -14.43 3.90
C LYS A 52 1.63 -15.16 3.05
N ASP A 53 2.68 -15.68 3.68
CA ASP A 53 3.60 -16.60 2.99
C ASP A 53 2.88 -17.93 2.77
N PRO A 54 2.72 -18.40 1.51
CA PRO A 54 2.10 -19.69 1.23
C PRO A 54 2.82 -20.88 1.87
N LYS A 55 4.11 -20.75 2.22
CA LYS A 55 4.88 -21.80 2.91
C LYS A 55 4.47 -21.97 4.37
N ILE A 56 3.88 -20.96 4.99
CA ILE A 56 3.47 -20.99 6.40
C ILE A 56 2.02 -21.49 6.49
N LYS A 57 1.84 -22.73 6.96
CA LYS A 57 0.51 -23.38 7.04
C LYS A 57 -0.40 -22.75 8.11
N THR A 58 0.16 -22.19 9.17
CA THR A 58 -0.61 -21.59 10.28
C THR A 58 -1.35 -20.30 9.87
N ARG A 59 -2.46 -19.99 10.54
CA ARG A 59 -3.20 -18.72 10.37
C ARG A 59 -2.44 -17.57 11.06
N VAL A 60 -1.26 -17.25 10.57
CA VAL A 60 -0.48 -16.11 11.06
C VAL A 60 -1.00 -14.84 10.39
N LYS A 61 -1.30 -13.80 11.18
CA LYS A 61 -1.64 -12.48 10.66
C LYS A 61 -0.43 -11.92 9.89
N PRO A 62 -0.62 -11.14 8.80
CA PRO A 62 0.49 -10.43 8.16
C PRO A 62 1.24 -9.57 9.17
N LEU A 63 2.58 -9.54 9.07
CA LEU A 63 3.43 -8.81 10.03
C LEU A 63 3.03 -7.34 10.17
N ILE A 64 2.63 -6.69 9.07
CA ILE A 64 2.22 -5.29 9.12
C ILE A 64 1.03 -5.07 10.07
N LYS A 65 0.09 -6.01 10.15
CA LYS A 65 -1.08 -5.89 11.03
C LYS A 65 -0.68 -5.99 12.49
N VAL A 66 0.23 -6.91 12.79
CA VAL A 66 0.82 -7.06 14.14
C VAL A 66 1.56 -5.79 14.55
N LEU A 67 2.37 -5.23 13.65
CA LEU A 67 3.10 -3.99 13.90
C LEU A 67 2.18 -2.79 14.09
N ILE A 68 1.08 -2.69 13.32
CA ILE A 68 0.04 -1.68 13.51
C ILE A 68 -0.65 -1.83 14.88
N GLU A 69 -1.04 -3.06 15.25
CA GLU A 69 -1.67 -3.36 16.54
C GLU A 69 -0.75 -2.97 17.71
N ASN A 70 0.53 -3.35 17.63
CA ASN A 70 1.54 -3.01 18.65
C ASN A 70 1.75 -1.50 18.77
N CYS A 71 1.96 -0.81 17.65
CA CYS A 71 2.15 0.63 17.64
C CYS A 71 0.92 1.37 18.18
N LYS A 72 -0.31 0.93 17.85
CA LYS A 72 -1.55 1.50 18.43
C LYS A 72 -1.68 1.25 19.93
N LYS A 73 -1.19 0.12 20.43
CA LYS A 73 -1.30 -0.26 21.84
C LYS A 73 -0.39 0.59 22.72
N TYR A 74 0.85 0.81 22.29
CA TYR A 74 1.85 1.52 23.10
C TYR A 74 1.96 3.01 22.73
N ASN A 75 1.62 3.40 21.50
CA ASN A 75 1.61 4.78 20.99
C ASN A 75 2.91 5.56 21.27
N THR A 76 4.07 4.90 21.25
CA THR A 76 5.38 5.55 21.42
C THR A 76 6.26 5.42 20.18
N PRO A 77 7.19 6.36 19.93
CA PRO A 77 8.09 6.30 18.77
C PRO A 77 8.85 4.97 18.67
N GLY A 78 9.39 4.48 19.80
CA GLY A 78 10.10 3.20 19.85
C GLY A 78 9.23 1.99 19.48
N SER A 79 7.97 1.96 19.95
CA SER A 79 7.03 0.88 19.61
C SER A 79 6.60 0.87 18.14
N CYS A 80 6.70 2.02 17.46
CA CYS A 80 6.29 2.23 16.08
C CYS A 80 7.45 2.17 15.07
N TYR A 81 8.71 2.20 15.53
CA TYR A 81 9.90 2.16 14.69
C TYR A 81 9.90 0.98 13.68
N ALA A 82 9.61 -0.22 14.16
CA ALA A 82 9.55 -1.41 13.30
C ALA A 82 8.47 -1.29 12.21
N LEU A 83 7.34 -0.66 12.54
CA LEU A 83 6.29 -0.39 11.56
C LEU A 83 6.75 0.63 10.52
N PHE A 84 7.34 1.75 10.95
CA PHE A 84 7.81 2.81 10.04
C PHE A 84 8.89 2.30 9.09
N SER A 85 9.85 1.52 9.61
CA SER A 85 10.88 0.86 8.80
C SER A 85 10.27 -0.04 7.70
N ARG A 86 9.26 -0.86 8.04
CA ARG A 86 8.58 -1.73 7.07
C ARG A 86 7.73 -0.93 6.08
N THR A 87 7.06 0.11 6.52
CA THR A 87 6.27 1.01 5.65
C THR A 87 7.18 1.77 4.68
N LYS A 88 8.36 2.21 5.11
CA LYS A 88 9.36 2.83 4.23
C LYS A 88 9.81 1.86 3.13
N LYS A 89 10.12 0.61 3.49
CA LYS A 89 10.44 -0.43 2.49
C LYS A 89 9.26 -0.66 1.53
N LEU A 90 8.04 -0.73 2.07
CA LEU A 90 6.85 -0.93 1.27
C LEU A 90 6.65 0.17 0.22
N ILE A 91 6.82 1.45 0.59
CA ILE A 91 6.72 2.57 -0.34
C ILE A 91 7.82 2.50 -1.40
N LYS A 92 9.04 2.11 -1.02
CA LYS A 92 10.12 1.90 -2.00
C LYS A 92 9.73 0.86 -3.05
N ASP A 93 9.10 -0.23 -2.63
CA ASP A 93 8.64 -1.28 -3.53
C ASP A 93 7.43 -0.82 -4.39
N PHE A 94 6.62 0.14 -3.91
CA PHE A 94 5.54 0.75 -4.71
C PHE A 94 6.07 1.54 -5.91
N LYS A 95 7.18 2.28 -5.72
CA LYS A 95 7.77 3.12 -6.77
C LYS A 95 8.28 2.33 -7.98
N VAL A 96 8.43 1.01 -7.84
CA VAL A 96 8.81 0.11 -8.94
C VAL A 96 7.63 -0.18 -9.89
N VAL A 97 6.39 0.02 -9.43
CA VAL A 97 5.19 -0.21 -10.22
C VAL A 97 5.01 0.92 -11.23
N SER A 98 4.85 0.59 -12.52
CA SER A 98 4.69 1.61 -13.55
C SER A 98 3.34 2.33 -13.42
N ARG A 99 3.28 3.56 -13.95
CA ARG A 99 2.07 4.39 -13.90
C ARG A 99 0.87 3.73 -14.58
N ASP A 100 1.10 2.94 -15.63
CA ASP A 100 0.04 2.22 -16.35
C ASP A 100 -0.62 1.13 -15.51
N CYS A 101 0.08 0.65 -14.47
CA CYS A 101 -0.40 -0.38 -13.57
C CYS A 101 -1.03 0.18 -12.29
N ARG A 102 -1.21 1.50 -12.23
CA ARG A 102 -1.70 2.23 -11.05
C ARG A 102 -3.07 1.75 -10.59
N GLU A 103 -4.05 1.68 -11.49
CA GLU A 103 -5.42 1.32 -11.14
C GLU A 103 -5.54 -0.12 -10.59
N PRO A 104 -5.05 -1.17 -11.30
CA PRO A 104 -5.11 -2.53 -10.75
C PRO A 104 -4.28 -2.66 -9.47
N PHE A 105 -3.18 -1.91 -9.33
CA PHE A 105 -2.38 -1.90 -8.11
C PHE A 105 -3.12 -1.23 -6.93
N ALA A 106 -3.74 -0.08 -7.14
CA ALA A 106 -4.52 0.64 -6.13
C ALA A 106 -5.74 -0.14 -5.64
N SER A 107 -6.29 -1.01 -6.50
CA SER A 107 -7.42 -1.90 -6.18
C SER A 107 -7.06 -2.97 -5.13
N LEU A 108 -5.77 -3.21 -4.88
CA LEU A 108 -5.32 -4.19 -3.90
C LEU A 108 -5.63 -3.69 -2.48
N GLY A 109 -6.59 -4.35 -1.81
CA GLY A 109 -7.02 -3.97 -0.46
C GLY A 109 -5.87 -3.87 0.56
N ALA A 110 -4.86 -4.75 0.46
CA ALA A 110 -3.68 -4.71 1.33
C ALA A 110 -2.82 -3.45 1.14
N VAL A 111 -2.69 -2.95 -0.09
CA VAL A 111 -1.96 -1.71 -0.41
C VAL A 111 -2.69 -0.53 0.20
N LYS A 112 -4.02 -0.46 -0.01
CA LYS A 112 -4.87 0.58 0.57
C LYS A 112 -4.81 0.57 2.10
N GLU A 113 -4.91 -0.60 2.72
CA GLU A 113 -4.84 -0.76 4.18
C GLU A 113 -3.49 -0.27 4.72
N ALA A 114 -2.39 -0.60 4.04
CA ALA A 114 -1.05 -0.19 4.46
C ALA A 114 -0.82 1.33 4.33
N LEU A 115 -1.20 1.94 3.20
CA LEU A 115 -1.07 3.38 2.98
C LEU A 115 -1.96 4.16 3.95
N PHE A 116 -3.26 3.84 3.99
CA PHE A 116 -4.21 4.60 4.80
C PHE A 116 -3.98 4.36 6.29
N GLY A 117 -3.62 3.13 6.66
CA GLY A 117 -3.24 2.76 8.01
C GLY A 117 -1.98 3.48 8.46
N GLY A 118 -0.92 3.47 7.65
CA GLY A 118 0.34 4.18 7.92
C GLY A 118 0.11 5.69 8.08
N TYR A 119 -0.59 6.32 7.14
CA TYR A 119 -0.94 7.74 7.19
C TYR A 119 -1.67 8.11 8.49
N SER A 120 -2.74 7.38 8.79
CA SER A 120 -3.58 7.63 9.98
C SER A 120 -2.80 7.46 11.28
N LEU A 121 -1.89 6.48 11.31
CA LEU A 121 -1.15 6.13 12.51
C LEU A 121 -0.04 7.14 12.80
N ILE A 122 0.69 7.60 11.79
CA ILE A 122 1.71 8.65 11.99
C ILE A 122 1.03 9.94 12.49
N ILE A 123 -0.12 10.33 11.93
CA ILE A 123 -0.88 11.49 12.44
C ILE A 123 -1.26 11.30 13.90
N ARG A 124 -1.73 10.11 14.29
CA ARG A 124 -2.13 9.83 15.67
C ARG A 124 -0.96 9.84 16.64
N ILE A 125 0.22 9.37 16.23
CA ILE A 125 1.44 9.42 17.04
C ILE A 125 1.89 10.87 17.20
N ALA A 126 1.95 11.64 16.11
CA ALA A 126 2.24 13.08 16.15
C ALA A 126 1.27 13.84 17.06
N TRP A 127 0.01 13.42 17.10
CA TRP A 127 -1.02 14.02 17.95
C TRP A 127 -0.86 13.66 19.43
N GLY A 128 -0.36 12.46 19.76
CA GLY A 128 -0.26 11.99 21.13
C GLY A 128 -1.62 11.72 21.81
N ASP A 129 -1.59 11.69 23.15
CA ASP A 129 -2.77 11.44 23.98
C ASP A 129 -3.62 12.70 24.24
N THR A 130 -3.02 13.88 24.08
CA THR A 130 -3.69 15.18 24.20
C THR A 130 -3.33 16.05 23.00
N PRO A 131 -4.25 16.92 22.52
CA PRO A 131 -3.96 17.84 21.43
C PRO A 131 -2.67 18.64 21.69
N PRO A 132 -1.78 18.80 20.68
CA PRO A 132 -0.62 19.67 20.78
C PRO A 132 -1.03 21.09 21.18
N LEU A 133 -0.29 21.74 22.08
CA LEU A 133 -0.59 23.09 22.55
C LEU A 133 -0.21 24.13 21.49
N ALA A 134 0.96 23.96 20.89
CA ALA A 134 1.47 24.78 19.80
C ALA A 134 1.73 23.97 18.53
N HIS A 135 1.86 24.67 17.41
CA HIS A 135 2.16 24.07 16.11
C HIS A 135 3.47 23.28 16.10
N GLN A 136 4.50 23.77 16.78
CA GLN A 136 5.81 23.09 16.89
C GLN A 136 5.74 21.77 17.67
N ASP A 137 4.77 21.61 18.58
CA ASP A 137 4.71 20.45 19.46
C ASP A 137 4.27 19.18 18.73
N LYS A 138 3.63 19.31 17.55
CA LYS A 138 3.16 18.15 16.76
C LYS A 138 4.29 17.32 16.15
N LEU A 139 5.51 17.86 16.13
CA LEU A 139 6.70 17.14 15.64
C LEU A 139 7.51 16.51 16.77
N ASN A 140 7.25 16.82 18.05
CA ASN A 140 8.11 16.39 19.17
C ASN A 140 8.30 14.88 19.29
N TRP A 141 7.39 14.07 18.73
CA TRP A 141 7.48 12.61 18.77
C TRP A 141 8.02 11.99 17.48
N LEU A 142 8.24 12.80 16.44
CA LEU A 142 8.65 12.36 15.12
C LEU A 142 10.02 12.94 14.77
N SER A 143 10.90 12.10 14.23
CA SER A 143 12.12 12.58 13.60
C SER A 143 11.82 13.10 12.18
N ASP A 144 12.75 13.85 11.59
CA ASP A 144 12.65 14.30 10.19
C ASP A 144 12.42 13.14 9.21
N ILE A 145 12.95 11.95 9.52
CA ILE A 145 12.77 10.74 8.71
C ILE A 145 11.31 10.28 8.76
N ASP A 146 10.66 10.38 9.92
CA ASP A 146 9.25 9.98 10.09
C ASP A 146 8.32 10.97 9.41
N VAL A 147 8.64 12.27 9.45
CA VAL A 147 7.90 13.30 8.71
C VAL A 147 8.08 13.12 7.19
N SER A 148 9.29 12.80 6.74
CA SER A 148 9.56 12.46 5.33
C SER A 148 8.76 11.23 4.89
N LEU A 149 8.67 10.20 5.75
CA LEU A 149 7.84 9.02 5.50
C LEU A 149 6.36 9.38 5.41
N PHE A 150 5.85 10.23 6.30
CA PHE A 150 4.48 10.73 6.23
C PHE A 150 4.19 11.43 4.90
N CYS A 151 5.09 12.31 4.47
CA CYS A 151 4.97 13.03 3.20
C CYS A 151 4.96 12.08 2.00
N LEU A 152 5.83 11.07 2.01
CA LEU A 152 5.81 10.02 1.00
C LEU A 152 4.48 9.27 0.96
N ILE A 153 3.94 8.86 2.10
CA ILE A 153 2.64 8.18 2.14
C ILE A 153 1.53 9.10 1.60
N LYS A 154 1.55 10.39 1.98
CA LYS A 154 0.58 11.40 1.52
C LYS A 154 0.62 11.53 -0.01
N GLU A 155 1.82 11.62 -0.58
CA GLU A 155 2.01 11.67 -2.03
C GLU A 155 1.53 10.40 -2.71
N GLU A 156 1.84 9.21 -2.19
CA GLU A 156 1.34 7.96 -2.76
C GLU A 156 -0.19 7.87 -2.66
N ILE A 157 -0.81 8.36 -1.58
CA ILE A 157 -2.28 8.39 -1.48
C ILE A 157 -2.87 9.34 -2.52
N LEU A 158 -2.30 10.53 -2.72
CA LEU A 158 -2.70 11.45 -3.77
C LEU A 158 -2.50 10.83 -5.16
N PHE A 159 -1.34 10.19 -5.34
CA PHE A 159 -0.94 9.56 -6.59
C PHE A 159 -1.75 8.30 -6.88
N TYR A 160 -2.33 7.56 -5.94
CA TYR A 160 -3.16 6.39 -6.26
C TYR A 160 -4.65 6.69 -6.20
N TYR A 161 -5.10 7.41 -5.16
CA TYR A 161 -6.52 7.55 -4.82
C TYR A 161 -7.06 8.99 -4.97
N GLY A 162 -6.20 9.97 -5.22
CA GLY A 162 -6.60 11.36 -5.45
C GLY A 162 -6.90 12.16 -4.19
N LYS A 163 -7.14 13.47 -4.39
CA LYS A 163 -7.31 14.46 -3.32
C LYS A 163 -8.54 14.19 -2.46
N GLU A 164 -9.67 13.81 -3.07
CA GLU A 164 -10.91 13.54 -2.33
C GLU A 164 -10.77 12.36 -1.37
N ALA A 165 -10.08 11.29 -1.79
CA ALA A 165 -9.81 10.16 -0.92
C ALA A 165 -8.95 10.54 0.29
N LEU A 166 -7.94 11.39 0.08
CA LEU A 166 -7.11 11.93 1.15
C LEU A 166 -7.93 12.79 2.13
N LEU A 167 -8.72 13.74 1.63
CA LEU A 167 -9.58 14.59 2.47
C LEU A 167 -10.58 13.77 3.29
N ASN A 168 -11.19 12.76 2.68
CA ASN A 168 -12.10 11.85 3.36
C ASN A 168 -11.38 10.99 4.42
N LEU A 169 -10.13 10.59 4.15
CA LEU A 169 -9.29 9.90 5.14
C LEU A 169 -8.97 10.82 6.31
N GLU A 170 -8.51 12.05 6.07
CA GLU A 170 -8.21 13.04 7.11
C GLU A 170 -9.41 13.30 8.02
N LYS A 171 -10.60 13.53 7.45
CA LYS A 171 -11.85 13.68 8.22
C LYS A 171 -12.12 12.48 9.13
N LYS A 172 -11.86 11.26 8.64
CA LYS A 172 -12.02 10.03 9.45
C LYS A 172 -10.96 9.93 10.55
N VAL A 173 -9.74 10.40 10.31
CA VAL A 173 -8.66 10.44 11.30
C VAL A 173 -8.97 11.47 12.38
N PHE A 174 -9.34 12.70 12.01
CA PHE A 174 -9.66 13.78 12.94
C PHE A 174 -10.75 13.40 13.95
N LYS A 175 -11.79 12.71 13.50
CA LYS A 175 -12.87 12.20 14.38
C LYS A 175 -12.39 11.20 15.43
N LYS A 176 -11.23 10.56 15.22
CA LYS A 176 -10.64 9.55 16.11
C LYS A 176 -9.50 10.10 16.98
N LEU A 177 -9.10 11.36 16.79
CA LEU A 177 -8.04 11.96 17.58
C LEU A 177 -8.53 12.29 19.01
N PRO A 178 -7.76 11.97 20.06
CA PRO A 178 -8.08 12.36 21.44
C PRO A 178 -8.27 13.88 21.57
N GLY A 179 -9.30 14.31 22.29
CA GLY A 179 -9.61 15.74 22.53
C GLY A 179 -10.18 16.51 21.33
N ALA A 180 -10.16 15.94 20.11
CA ALA A 180 -10.56 16.65 18.89
C ALA A 180 -12.08 16.91 18.77
N LYS A 181 -12.94 16.18 19.53
CA LYS A 181 -14.41 16.29 19.43
C LYS A 181 -14.94 17.71 19.66
N ASN A 182 -14.27 18.49 20.50
CA ASN A 182 -14.70 19.84 20.88
C ASN A 182 -13.97 20.94 20.10
N MET A 183 -13.18 20.58 19.08
CA MET A 183 -12.34 21.50 18.32
C MET A 183 -12.91 21.74 16.92
N LYS A 184 -12.72 22.96 16.40
CA LYS A 184 -13.02 23.26 14.99
C LYS A 184 -12.08 22.46 14.08
N GLU A 185 -12.58 21.95 12.96
CA GLU A 185 -11.79 21.15 12.00
C GLU A 185 -10.54 21.91 11.50
N SER A 186 -10.64 23.22 11.29
CA SER A 186 -9.51 24.07 10.90
C SER A 186 -8.38 24.04 11.94
N ARG A 187 -8.73 24.09 13.23
CA ARG A 187 -7.74 24.03 14.33
C ARG A 187 -7.12 22.64 14.45
N ILE A 188 -7.91 21.58 14.26
CA ILE A 188 -7.38 20.20 14.25
C ILE A 188 -6.37 20.05 13.11
N ARG A 189 -6.70 20.54 11.92
CA ARG A 189 -5.81 20.51 10.74
C ARG A 189 -4.49 21.23 11.03
N GLU A 190 -4.56 22.45 11.55
CA GLU A 190 -3.40 23.28 11.92
C GLU A 190 -2.47 22.61 12.94
N LEU A 191 -3.03 21.96 13.95
CA LEU A 191 -2.27 21.26 15.01
C LEU A 191 -1.83 19.85 14.62
N SER A 192 -2.43 19.27 13.58
CA SER A 192 -2.06 17.94 13.09
C SER A 192 -0.94 18.01 12.07
N LEU A 193 -0.26 16.87 11.88
CA LEU A 193 0.76 16.69 10.85
C LEU A 193 0.25 16.93 9.42
N THR A 194 -1.07 16.93 9.19
CA THR A 194 -1.66 17.15 7.86
C THR A 194 -1.37 18.54 7.27
N SER A 195 -1.11 19.53 8.13
CA SER A 195 -0.73 20.89 7.76
C SER A 195 0.75 21.06 7.42
N GLU A 196 1.58 20.03 7.60
CA GLU A 196 3.00 20.09 7.27
C GLU A 196 3.23 20.36 5.79
N ASN A 197 4.22 21.21 5.53
CA ASN A 197 4.70 21.46 4.18
C ASN A 197 5.72 20.39 3.77
N CYS A 198 5.24 19.40 3.02
CA CYS A 198 6.07 18.30 2.54
C CYS A 198 7.20 18.70 1.59
N SER A 199 7.20 19.92 1.03
CA SER A 199 8.31 20.38 0.20
C SER A 199 9.61 20.61 1.00
N LEU A 200 9.53 20.70 2.32
CA LEU A 200 10.69 20.90 3.21
C LEU A 200 11.41 19.59 3.55
N TYR A 201 10.80 18.45 3.26
CA TYR A 201 11.30 17.13 3.65
C TYR A 201 11.68 16.35 2.39
N PRO A 202 12.98 16.25 2.06
CA PRO A 202 13.41 15.60 0.84
C PRO A 202 13.08 14.10 0.87
N ILE A 203 12.62 13.61 -0.29
CA ILE A 203 12.37 12.21 -0.52
C ILE A 203 13.73 11.50 -0.64
N LEU A 204 14.16 10.85 0.45
CA LEU A 204 15.33 9.97 0.48
C LEU A 204 15.05 8.58 -0.12
#